data_AF-E1X5X9-F1
#
_entry.id   AF-E1X5X9-F1
#
_cell.length_a   1.000
_cell.length_b   1.000
_cell.length_c   1.000
_cell.angle_alpha   90.00
_cell.angle_beta   90.00
_cell.angle_gamma   90.00
#
_symmetry.space_group_name_H-M   'P 1'
#
loop_
_entity.id
_entity.type
_entity.pdbx_description
1 polymer ?
#
loop_
_entity_poly.entity_id
_entity_poly.type
_entity_poly.pdbx_seq_one_letter_code
_entity_poly.pdbx_strand_id
1 'polypeptide(L)'
;MAKKKPDYDRGRIETIELKRSIVFNGNTIKKAVIEIDHINYGLNSKTRALNTKKRTSFTVKDVEKFIMLLDGEDIIPDDYKGKKSQFSLRINCPIDGKFFDKEFIMIFDTHYDKEEEIHTITLIPGW
;
A
#
# COMPACT_ATOMS: atom_id res chain seq x y z
N MET A 1 27.61 -10.00 -17.46
CA MET A 1 26.39 -10.59 -16.86
C MET A 1 25.96 -9.71 -15.69
N ALA A 2 24.84 -9.00 -15.83
CA ALA A 2 24.35 -8.16 -14.73
C ALA A 2 23.95 -9.06 -13.56
N LYS A 3 24.60 -8.88 -12.41
CA LYS A 3 24.20 -9.53 -11.15
C LYS A 3 22.74 -9.13 -10.89
N LYS A 4 21.81 -10.09 -10.96
CA LYS A 4 20.45 -9.90 -10.45
C LYS A 4 20.62 -9.43 -9.00
N LYS A 5 20.14 -8.22 -8.69
CA LYS A 5 20.03 -7.76 -7.30
C LYS A 5 19.25 -8.85 -6.54
N PRO A 6 19.63 -9.19 -5.30
CA PRO A 6 18.90 -10.17 -4.52
C PRO A 6 17.42 -9.78 -4.49
N ASP A 7 16.54 -10.77 -4.68
CA ASP A 7 15.12 -10.61 -4.35
C ASP A 7 15.10 -10.22 -2.87
N TYR A 8 14.92 -8.92 -2.61
CA TYR A 8 14.65 -8.40 -1.28
C TYR A 8 13.50 -9.22 -0.71
N ASP A 9 13.60 -9.68 0.55
CA ASP A 9 12.58 -10.49 1.25
C ASP A 9 11.19 -9.88 0.99
N ARG A 10 10.54 -10.34 -0.07
CA ARG A 10 9.20 -9.93 -0.42
C ARG A 10 8.35 -10.62 0.63
N GLY A 11 7.91 -9.84 1.60
CA GLY A 11 6.94 -10.31 2.57
C GLY A 11 5.71 -10.89 1.87
N ARG A 12 4.83 -11.55 2.62
CA ARG A 12 3.62 -12.15 2.06
C ARG A 12 2.85 -11.15 1.19
N ILE A 13 2.79 -11.46 -0.10
CA ILE A 13 2.04 -10.69 -1.11
C ILE A 13 0.69 -11.35 -1.31
N GLU A 14 -0.36 -10.55 -1.24
CA GLU A 14 -1.74 -10.97 -1.49
C GLU A 14 -2.35 -10.09 -2.57
N THR A 15 -2.94 -10.70 -3.58
CA THR A 15 -3.73 -9.98 -4.58
C THR A 15 -5.20 -10.11 -4.22
N ILE A 16 -5.90 -8.99 -4.10
CA ILE A 16 -7.34 -8.96 -3.87
C ILE A 16 -8.08 -8.29 -5.01
N GLU A 17 -9.23 -8.85 -5.34
CA GLU A 17 -10.26 -8.14 -6.08
C GLU A 17 -11.08 -7.32 -5.09
N LEU A 18 -11.25 -6.03 -5.37
CA LEU A 18 -12.06 -5.16 -4.54
C LEU A 18 -13.53 -5.54 -4.74
N LYS A 19 -14.27 -5.68 -3.64
CA LYS A 19 -15.71 -5.98 -3.72
C LYS A 19 -16.50 -4.90 -4.47
N ARG A 20 -16.00 -3.67 -4.41
CA ARG A 20 -16.51 -2.53 -5.14
C ARG A 20 -15.31 -1.81 -5.76
N SER A 21 -15.37 -1.56 -7.06
CA SER A 21 -14.38 -0.73 -7.72
C SER A 21 -14.41 0.69 -7.16
N ILE A 22 -13.25 1.31 -7.07
CA ILE A 22 -13.10 2.71 -6.67
C ILE A 22 -12.59 3.54 -7.85
N VAL A 23 -12.81 4.85 -7.81
CA VAL A 23 -12.19 5.79 -8.73
C VAL A 23 -11.04 6.48 -8.01
N PHE A 24 -9.84 6.43 -8.55
CA PHE A 24 -8.67 7.13 -8.00
C PHE A 24 -7.89 7.78 -9.13
N ASN A 25 -7.64 9.10 -9.05
CA ASN A 25 -6.99 9.88 -10.11
C ASN A 25 -7.60 9.65 -11.50
N GLY A 26 -8.93 9.60 -11.57
CA GLY A 26 -9.67 9.35 -12.81
C GLY A 26 -9.63 7.91 -13.34
N ASN A 27 -8.89 7.00 -12.70
CA ASN A 27 -8.79 5.59 -13.08
C ASN A 27 -9.74 4.73 -12.25
N THR A 28 -10.34 3.72 -12.86
CA THR A 28 -11.19 2.76 -12.15
C THR A 28 -10.34 1.61 -11.62
N ILE A 29 -10.12 1.58 -10.32
CA ILE A 29 -9.36 0.52 -9.64
C ILE A 29 -10.29 -0.62 -9.26
N LYS A 30 -9.93 -1.84 -9.64
CA LYS A 30 -10.69 -3.06 -9.33
C LYS A 30 -9.89 -4.06 -8.50
N LYS A 31 -8.56 -3.92 -8.47
CA LYS A 31 -7.67 -4.87 -7.80
C LYS A 31 -6.60 -4.15 -7.01
N ALA A 32 -6.13 -4.82 -5.97
CA ALA A 32 -5.00 -4.36 -5.18
C ALA A 32 -4.03 -5.50 -4.87
N VAL A 33 -2.75 -5.22 -5.03
CA VAL A 33 -1.66 -6.10 -4.62
C VAL A 33 -1.07 -5.55 -3.33
N ILE A 34 -1.29 -6.27 -2.25
CA ILE A 34 -0.98 -5.88 -0.88
C ILE A 34 0.22 -6.69 -0.39
N GLU A 35 1.22 -6.01 0.17
CA GLU A 35 2.34 -6.65 0.84
C GLU A 35 2.06 -6.63 2.36
N ILE A 36 1.30 -7.61 2.85
CA ILE A 36 0.70 -7.56 4.20
C ILE A 36 1.75 -7.57 5.31
N ASP A 37 2.92 -8.15 5.06
CA ASP A 37 4.02 -8.12 6.00
C ASP A 37 4.69 -6.73 6.05
N HIS A 38 4.75 -6.01 4.93
CA HIS A 38 5.28 -4.63 4.93
C HIS A 38 4.38 -3.72 5.77
N ILE A 39 3.07 -3.94 5.73
CA ILE A 39 2.09 -3.28 6.58
C ILE A 39 2.31 -3.66 8.06
N ASN A 40 2.36 -4.97 8.35
CA ASN A 40 2.34 -5.44 9.73
C ASN A 40 3.67 -5.30 10.48
N TYR A 41 4.80 -5.35 9.79
CA TYR A 41 6.12 -5.26 10.41
C TYR A 41 6.83 -3.94 10.08
N GLY A 42 6.50 -3.31 8.94
CA GLY A 42 7.24 -2.17 8.42
C GLY A 42 8.60 -2.58 7.84
N LEU A 43 9.22 -1.65 7.13
CA LEU A 43 10.57 -1.82 6.57
C LEU A 43 11.60 -0.99 7.34
N ASN A 44 12.83 -1.49 7.40
CA ASN A 44 13.98 -0.71 7.85
C ASN A 44 14.30 0.38 6.82
N SER A 45 14.47 1.63 7.25
CA SER A 45 14.69 2.76 6.33
C SER A 45 16.01 2.68 5.56
N LYS A 46 17.05 2.08 6.13
CA LYS A 46 18.38 1.96 5.52
C LYS A 46 18.50 0.70 4.66
N THR A 47 18.11 -0.44 5.21
CA THR A 47 18.31 -1.74 4.54
C THR A 47 17.12 -2.16 3.69
N ARG A 48 15.95 -1.54 3.88
CA ARG A 48 14.67 -1.90 3.27
C ARG A 48 14.22 -3.33 3.57
N ALA A 49 14.87 -4.01 4.52
CA ALA A 49 14.46 -5.32 5.00
C ALA A 49 13.24 -5.21 5.92
N LEU A 50 12.43 -6.27 5.98
CA LEU A 50 11.35 -6.40 6.95
C LEU A 50 11.87 -6.22 8.37
N ASN A 51 11.14 -5.46 9.17
CA ASN A 51 11.41 -5.41 10.60
C ASN A 51 10.99 -6.75 11.24
N THR A 52 11.70 -7.19 12.26
CA THR A 52 11.31 -8.39 13.01
C THR A 52 10.24 -8.09 14.07
N LYS A 53 10.07 -6.83 14.45
CA LYS A 53 9.06 -6.41 15.44
C LYS A 53 7.74 -6.07 14.75
N LYS A 54 6.72 -6.88 15.03
CA LYS A 54 5.34 -6.64 14.58
C LYS A 54 4.80 -5.32 15.14
N ARG A 55 4.27 -4.46 14.26
CA ARG A 55 3.69 -3.13 14.56
C ARG A 55 2.17 -3.17 14.64
N THR A 56 1.54 -3.81 13.66
CA THR A 56 0.08 -3.95 13.55
C THR A 56 -0.30 -5.41 13.38
N SER A 57 -1.60 -5.72 13.34
CA SER A 57 -2.10 -7.07 13.02
C SER A 57 -3.26 -6.97 12.03
N PHE A 58 -3.14 -6.06 11.08
CA PHE A 58 -4.13 -5.87 10.03
C PHE A 58 -4.20 -7.11 9.16
N THR A 59 -5.42 -7.52 8.88
CA THR A 59 -5.76 -8.54 7.90
C THR A 59 -5.89 -7.91 6.52
N VAL A 60 -5.94 -8.74 5.48
CA VAL A 60 -6.21 -8.27 4.11
C VAL A 60 -7.54 -7.51 4.03
N LYS A 61 -8.58 -7.94 4.76
CA LYS A 61 -9.87 -7.25 4.83
C LYS A 61 -9.78 -5.88 5.51
N ASP A 62 -8.88 -5.72 6.46
CA ASP A 62 -8.64 -4.42 7.08
C ASP A 62 -7.98 -3.47 6.08
N VAL A 63 -6.99 -3.95 5.33
CA VAL A 63 -6.33 -3.15 4.28
C VAL A 63 -7.30 -2.78 3.16
N GLU A 64 -8.22 -3.66 2.77
CA GLU A 64 -9.31 -3.34 1.83
C GLU A 64 -10.08 -2.09 2.28
N LYS A 65 -10.40 -1.95 3.57
CA LYS A 65 -11.09 -0.76 4.09
C LYS A 65 -10.28 0.52 3.97
N PHE A 66 -8.94 0.47 4.06
CA PHE A 66 -8.09 1.64 3.79
C PHE A 66 -8.15 2.04 2.32
N ILE A 67 -8.10 1.07 1.40
CA ILE A 67 -8.16 1.32 -0.04
C ILE A 67 -9.50 1.97 -0.43
N MET A 68 -10.60 1.53 0.18
CA MET A 68 -11.92 2.11 -0.06
C MET A 68 -12.03 3.60 0.26
N LEU A 69 -11.13 4.15 1.10
CA LEU A 69 -11.10 5.57 1.42
C LEU A 69 -10.46 6.43 0.31
N LEU A 70 -9.86 5.82 -0.70
CA LEU A 70 -9.30 6.52 -1.86
C LEU A 70 -10.35 6.83 -2.94
N ASP A 71 -11.59 6.37 -2.77
CA ASP A 71 -12.65 6.52 -3.77
C ASP A 71 -13.03 7.99 -3.97
N GLY A 72 -12.82 8.50 -5.18
CA GLY A 72 -13.07 9.89 -5.56
C GLY A 72 -11.90 10.84 -5.32
N GLU A 73 -10.79 10.35 -4.78
CA GLU A 73 -9.62 11.20 -4.49
C GLU A 73 -8.80 11.49 -5.76
N ASP A 74 -8.25 12.69 -5.81
CA ASP A 74 -7.31 13.15 -6.85
C ASP A 74 -6.02 13.68 -6.19
N ILE A 75 -4.99 12.84 -6.19
CA ILE A 75 -3.73 13.05 -5.47
C ILE A 75 -2.58 13.13 -6.46
N ILE A 76 -1.71 14.13 -6.31
CA ILE A 76 -0.50 14.26 -7.12
C ILE A 76 0.52 13.21 -6.68
N PRO A 77 1.12 12.42 -7.59
CA PRO A 77 2.14 11.45 -7.23
C PRO A 77 3.41 12.13 -6.69
N ASP A 78 4.05 11.50 -5.70
CA ASP A 78 5.32 11.96 -5.13
C ASP A 78 6.49 11.78 -6.10
N ASP A 79 6.46 10.72 -6.90
CA ASP A 79 7.53 10.37 -7.82
C ASP A 79 6.98 9.63 -9.04
N TYR A 80 7.64 9.82 -10.17
CA TYR A 80 7.35 9.18 -11.44
C TYR A 80 8.60 8.47 -11.96
N LYS A 81 8.51 7.15 -12.13
CA LYS A 81 9.59 6.32 -12.68
C LYS A 81 9.11 5.50 -13.87
N GLY A 82 9.24 6.09 -15.06
CA GLY A 82 9.00 5.39 -16.32
C GLY A 82 7.51 5.11 -16.57
N LYS A 83 6.99 3.98 -16.08
CA LYS A 83 5.56 3.61 -16.16
C LYS A 83 4.92 3.42 -14.78
N LYS A 84 5.60 3.88 -13.72
CA LYS A 84 5.18 3.68 -12.35
C LYS A 84 5.05 5.05 -11.67
N SER A 85 3.92 5.27 -11.01
CA SER A 85 3.65 6.47 -10.22
C SER A 85 3.51 6.08 -8.76
N GLN A 86 4.27 6.74 -7.89
CA GLN A 86 4.24 6.51 -6.45
C GLN A 86 3.35 7.56 -5.78
N PHE A 87 2.52 7.12 -4.84
CA PHE A 87 1.63 7.97 -4.06
C PHE A 87 1.89 7.76 -2.57
N SER A 88 1.83 8.86 -1.81
CA SER A 88 1.72 8.82 -0.37
C SER A 88 0.62 9.76 0.10
N LEU A 89 -0.15 9.32 1.09
CA LEU A 89 -1.17 10.14 1.73
C LEU A 89 -1.27 9.81 3.21
N ARG A 90 -1.70 10.81 3.99
CA ARG A 90 -2.10 10.62 5.37
C ARG A 90 -3.55 10.18 5.41
N ILE A 91 -3.84 9.15 6.19
CA ILE A 91 -5.15 8.54 6.27
C ILE A 91 -5.43 8.08 7.69
N ASN A 92 -6.62 8.39 8.22
CA ASN A 92 -7.03 7.90 9.53
C ASN A 92 -7.47 6.45 9.42
N CYS A 93 -7.08 5.63 10.38
CA CYS A 93 -7.39 4.21 10.40
C CYS A 93 -8.91 3.97 10.57
N PRO A 94 -9.59 3.34 9.57
CA PRO A 94 -11.02 3.06 9.63
C PRO A 94 -11.36 1.78 10.41
N ILE A 95 -10.36 1.13 11.02
CA ILE A 95 -10.51 -0.16 11.68
C ILE A 95 -10.79 0.05 13.16
N ASP A 96 -11.97 -0.40 13.60
CA ASP A 96 -12.35 -0.39 15.00
C ASP A 96 -11.31 -1.10 15.88
N GLY A 97 -11.06 -0.54 17.05
CA GLY A 97 -10.13 -1.07 18.05
C GLY A 97 -8.94 -0.17 18.31
N LYS A 98 -7.78 -0.77 18.59
CA LYS A 98 -6.59 -0.07 19.15
C LYS A 98 -6.07 1.09 18.30
N PHE A 99 -6.28 1.02 16.99
CA PHE A 99 -5.73 1.97 16.03
C PHE A 99 -6.78 2.88 15.41
N PHE A 100 -8.06 2.74 15.77
CA PHE A 100 -9.14 3.57 15.22
C PHE A 100 -8.82 5.06 15.33
N ASP A 101 -9.07 5.79 14.24
CA ASP A 101 -8.82 7.23 14.07
C ASP A 101 -7.37 7.70 14.24
N LYS A 102 -6.42 6.77 14.39
CA LYS A 102 -4.99 7.12 14.36
C LYS A 102 -4.53 7.33 12.93
N GLU A 103 -3.68 8.34 12.75
CA GLU A 103 -3.09 8.67 11.45
C GLU A 103 -2.09 7.60 11.00
N PHE A 104 -2.24 7.13 9.76
CA PHE A 104 -1.26 6.33 9.06
C PHE A 104 -0.81 7.08 7.80
N ILE A 105 0.42 6.83 7.38
CA ILE A 105 0.92 7.20 6.06
C ILE A 105 0.76 5.96 5.18
N MET A 106 -0.15 6.03 4.22
CA MET A 106 -0.33 5.01 3.20
C MET A 106 0.56 5.33 2.01
N ILE A 107 1.39 4.37 1.61
CA ILE A 107 2.28 4.47 0.45
C ILE A 107 1.92 3.34 -0.49
N PHE A 108 1.71 3.65 -1.76
CA PHE A 108 1.41 2.66 -2.79
C PHE A 108 1.84 3.18 -4.16
N ASP A 109 1.80 2.31 -5.14
CA ASP A 109 2.17 2.65 -6.51
C ASP A 109 1.10 2.21 -7.50
N THR A 110 0.91 2.96 -8.58
CA THR A 110 0.12 2.53 -9.74
C THR A 110 1.02 2.39 -10.96
N HIS A 111 0.58 1.57 -11.93
CA HIS A 111 1.33 1.24 -13.12
C HIS A 111 0.49 1.59 -14.36
N TYR A 112 1.05 2.34 -15.31
CA TYR A 112 0.31 2.75 -16.53
C TYR A 112 -0.06 1.58 -17.46
N ASP A 113 0.61 0.44 -17.33
CA ASP A 113 0.22 -0.79 -18.05
C ASP A 113 -0.84 -1.61 -17.30
N LYS A 114 -1.21 -1.20 -16.09
CA LYS A 114 -2.17 -1.84 -15.20
C LYS A 114 -2.98 -0.80 -14.42
N GLU A 115 -3.58 0.13 -15.14
CA GLU A 115 -4.27 1.30 -14.55
C GLU A 115 -5.46 0.92 -13.67
N GLU A 116 -5.94 -0.33 -13.75
CA GLU A 116 -7.01 -0.86 -12.89
C GLU A 116 -6.52 -1.45 -11.56
N GLU A 117 -5.21 -1.36 -11.26
CA GLU A 117 -4.58 -1.99 -10.09
C GLU A 117 -3.76 -1.00 -9.25
N ILE A 118 -3.86 -1.15 -7.92
CA ILE A 118 -2.92 -0.54 -6.96
C ILE A 118 -1.90 -1.60 -6.52
N HIS A 119 -0.63 -1.23 -6.43
CA HIS A 119 0.47 -2.11 -6.03
C HIS A 119 1.19 -1.60 -4.77
N THR A 120 1.88 -2.54 -4.09
CA THR A 120 2.86 -2.26 -3.03
C THR A 120 2.29 -1.42 -1.87
N ILE A 121 1.05 -1.69 -1.47
CA ILE A 121 0.42 -0.98 -0.36
C ILE A 121 1.19 -1.22 0.92
N THR A 122 1.68 -0.14 1.52
CA THR A 122 2.34 -0.09 2.82
C THR A 122 1.63 0.93 3.71
N LEU A 123 1.42 0.59 4.98
CA LEU A 123 0.86 1.51 5.99
C LEU A 123 1.90 1.72 7.08
N ILE A 124 2.24 2.98 7.36
CA ILE A 124 3.21 3.38 8.37
C ILE A 124 2.48 4.20 9.44
N PRO A 125 2.64 3.93 10.75
CA PRO A 125 2.12 4.82 11.79
C PRO A 125 2.60 6.27 11.59
N GLY A 126 1.69 7.24 11.64
CA GLY A 126 1.97 8.68 11.50
C GLY A 126 2.29 9.41 12.81
N TRP A 127 2.29 8.70 13.95
CA TRP A 127 2.51 9.24 15.30
C TRP A 127 3.80 8.74 15.97
#